data_AF-A0A2S3USD5-F1
#
_entry.id   AF-A0A2S3USD5-F1
#
_cell.length_a   1.000
_cell.length_b   1.000
_cell.length_c   1.000
_cell.angle_alpha   90.00
_cell.angle_beta   90.00
_cell.angle_gamma   90.00
#
_symmetry.space_group_name_H-M   'P 1'
#
loop_
_entity.id
_entity.type
_entity.pdbx_description
1 polymer ?
#
loop_
_entity_poly.entity_id
_entity_poly.type
_entity_poly.pdbx_seq_one_letter_code
_entity_poly.pdbx_strand_id
1 'polypeptide(L)'
;MSERHVGSWVKQFWHRKKDRRSRGGTLSKTVLALAVLWLVFAITHEILTGRFWLWVVPGVSPPILFAAVPLVLAILTVFIRSYRGAVFLTALAAFVVSMPSTGLNFSVLTHRAQAVQPGLAVSVVQMNTDYWGQLRDGTLTDPRDRDAMLAYLRSLDADVYLLQEHMQRVGDTAPPVTDLSDVAEVFPEYQAIAAGTLLTLSRLPVSEHAVVRSDNPSILQLPPPPYALKVDVRVGGRVLSTYNIHMPIQIIIEKNWLSWDFYNEIRRRHSIRKDEFAALTAEVSRNQSPLVVAGDFNTSPAMGDNRGLLAVSQDAAAFSSIVYPATWRVGGQLPKLWRNDWFLIRNDIRVDRFEQLDPQGNSDHLAQFVGLTLTDQPEDAPAR
;
A
#
# COMPACT_ATOMS: atom_id res chain seq x y z
N MET A 1 20.78 -36.20 -69.53
CA MET A 1 20.29 -35.22 -68.53
C MET A 1 19.55 -35.99 -67.45
N SER A 2 20.12 -36.07 -66.24
CA SER A 2 19.80 -37.08 -65.22
C SER A 2 19.08 -36.45 -64.02
N GLU A 3 18.00 -37.11 -63.61
CA GLU A 3 16.99 -36.80 -62.55
C GLU A 3 17.52 -36.64 -61.10
N ARG A 4 18.78 -36.29 -60.88
CA ARG A 4 19.40 -36.31 -59.53
C ARG A 4 19.31 -35.02 -58.72
N HIS A 5 18.42 -34.07 -59.04
CA HIS A 5 18.35 -32.78 -58.33
C HIS A 5 17.03 -32.47 -57.60
N VAL A 6 16.00 -33.31 -57.70
CA VAL A 6 14.70 -33.05 -57.04
C VAL A 6 14.62 -33.61 -55.60
N GLY A 7 15.44 -34.61 -55.25
CA GLY A 7 15.37 -35.30 -53.95
C GLY A 7 15.95 -34.54 -52.74
N SER A 8 16.80 -33.53 -52.96
CA SER A 8 17.47 -32.76 -51.88
C SER A 8 16.53 -31.75 -51.22
N TRP A 9 15.73 -31.04 -52.02
CA TRP A 9 14.80 -30.00 -51.55
C TRP A 9 13.65 -30.57 -50.71
N VAL A 10 13.16 -31.75 -51.05
CA VAL A 10 12.06 -32.41 -50.31
C VAL A 10 12.52 -32.84 -48.92
N LYS A 11 13.72 -33.43 -48.78
CA LYS A 11 14.26 -33.81 -47.45
C LYS A 11 14.53 -32.59 -46.56
N GLN A 12 15.02 -31.48 -47.12
CA GLN A 12 15.21 -30.23 -46.36
C GLN A 12 13.88 -29.61 -45.90
N PHE A 13 12.82 -29.69 -46.71
CA PHE A 13 11.48 -29.22 -46.36
C PHE A 13 10.83 -30.05 -45.24
N TRP A 14 11.01 -31.38 -45.28
CA TRP A 14 10.50 -32.28 -44.23
C TRP A 14 11.26 -32.14 -42.90
N HIS A 15 12.58 -31.95 -42.91
CA HIS A 15 13.35 -31.64 -41.70
C HIS A 15 12.92 -30.30 -41.08
N ARG A 16 12.75 -29.24 -41.88
CA ARG A 16 12.23 -27.93 -41.41
C ARG A 16 10.82 -28.01 -40.82
N LYS A 17 9.94 -28.88 -41.35
CA LYS A 17 8.59 -29.10 -40.80
C LYS A 17 8.62 -29.86 -39.46
N LYS A 18 9.54 -30.82 -39.29
CA LYS A 18 9.67 -31.62 -38.07
C LYS A 18 10.22 -30.78 -36.90
N ASP A 19 11.21 -29.92 -37.17
CA ASP A 19 11.75 -28.97 -36.17
C ASP A 19 10.76 -27.87 -35.78
N ARG A 20 9.90 -27.41 -36.70
CA ARG A 20 8.83 -26.45 -36.38
C ARG A 20 7.71 -27.07 -35.55
N ARG A 21 7.42 -28.38 -35.71
CA ARG A 21 6.41 -29.08 -34.91
C ARG A 21 6.91 -29.41 -33.50
N SER A 22 8.19 -29.78 -33.33
CA SER A 22 8.75 -30.05 -32.00
C SER A 22 8.88 -28.77 -31.16
N ARG A 23 9.39 -27.68 -31.74
CA ARG A 23 9.52 -26.37 -31.05
C ARG A 23 8.18 -25.79 -30.60
N GLY A 24 7.13 -25.91 -31.41
CA GLY A 24 5.78 -25.45 -31.05
C GLY A 24 5.15 -26.25 -29.92
N GLY A 25 5.42 -27.56 -29.86
CA GLY A 25 4.96 -28.42 -28.75
C GLY A 25 5.67 -28.11 -27.43
N THR A 26 6.98 -27.84 -27.47
CA THR A 26 7.75 -27.48 -26.27
C THR A 26 7.30 -26.13 -25.70
N LEU A 27 7.14 -25.10 -26.54
CA LEU A 27 6.66 -23.78 -26.09
C LEU A 27 5.27 -23.87 -25.43
N SER A 28 4.32 -24.57 -26.06
CA SER A 28 2.99 -24.81 -25.51
C SER A 28 3.04 -25.45 -24.11
N LYS A 29 3.90 -26.45 -23.90
CA LYS A 29 4.07 -27.12 -22.59
C LYS A 29 4.71 -26.20 -21.56
N THR A 30 5.71 -25.41 -21.96
CA THR A 30 6.37 -24.45 -21.08
C THR A 30 5.41 -23.37 -20.60
N VAL A 31 4.62 -22.75 -21.51
CA VAL A 31 3.65 -21.71 -21.13
C VAL A 31 2.58 -22.29 -20.21
N LEU A 32 2.09 -23.51 -20.47
CA LEU A 32 1.15 -24.18 -19.56
C LEU A 32 1.77 -24.43 -18.19
N ALA A 33 3.01 -24.93 -18.13
CA ALA A 33 3.71 -25.14 -16.86
C ALA A 33 3.86 -23.83 -16.07
N LEU A 34 4.24 -22.73 -16.73
CA LEU A 34 4.34 -21.42 -16.10
C LEU A 34 2.98 -20.91 -15.58
N ALA A 35 1.90 -21.12 -16.34
CA ALA A 35 0.56 -20.75 -15.89
C ALA A 35 0.12 -21.55 -14.66
N VAL A 36 0.38 -22.86 -14.64
CA VAL A 36 0.08 -23.72 -13.49
C VAL A 36 0.92 -23.32 -12.28
N LEU A 37 2.22 -23.11 -12.46
CA LEU A 37 3.11 -22.67 -11.38
C LEU A 37 2.68 -21.32 -10.80
N TRP A 38 2.28 -20.37 -11.65
CA TRP A 38 1.78 -19.08 -11.19
C TRP A 38 0.46 -19.20 -10.43
N LEU A 39 -0.47 -20.04 -10.90
CA LEU A 39 -1.72 -20.31 -10.18
C LEU A 39 -1.44 -20.91 -8.79
N VAL A 40 -0.56 -21.91 -8.70
CA VAL A 40 -0.16 -22.51 -7.42
C VAL A 40 0.49 -21.47 -6.51
N PHE A 41 1.37 -20.63 -7.06
CA PHE A 41 1.98 -19.52 -6.32
C PHE A 41 0.92 -18.54 -5.82
N ALA A 42 -0.02 -18.10 -6.67
CA ALA A 42 -1.10 -17.18 -6.29
C ALA A 42 -1.97 -17.74 -5.16
N ILE A 43 -2.41 -19.00 -5.27
CA ILE A 43 -3.20 -19.67 -4.22
C ILE A 43 -2.39 -19.72 -2.91
N THR A 44 -1.13 -20.15 -2.99
CA THR A 44 -0.26 -20.26 -1.82
C THR A 44 -0.01 -18.87 -1.22
N HIS A 45 0.11 -17.85 -2.06
CA HIS A 45 0.30 -16.48 -1.64
C HIS A 45 -0.91 -15.96 -0.87
N GLU A 46 -2.11 -16.14 -1.39
CA GLU A 46 -3.34 -15.73 -0.71
C GLU A 46 -3.57 -16.46 0.62
N ILE A 47 -3.11 -17.71 0.73
CA ILE A 47 -3.23 -18.50 1.96
C ILE A 47 -2.22 -18.06 3.01
N LEU A 48 -0.98 -17.74 2.62
CA LEU A 48 0.15 -17.55 3.55
C LEU A 48 0.49 -16.09 3.85
N THR A 49 0.15 -15.15 2.97
CA THR A 49 0.45 -13.73 3.16
C THR A 49 -0.22 -13.19 4.43
N GLY A 50 0.56 -12.48 5.26
CA GLY A 50 0.14 -12.03 6.60
C GLY A 50 0.03 -13.14 7.68
N ARG A 51 0.17 -14.42 7.33
CA ARG A 51 0.01 -15.56 8.27
C ARG A 51 1.30 -16.31 8.57
N PHE A 52 2.22 -16.33 7.62
CA PHE A 52 3.51 -16.99 7.77
C PHE A 52 4.64 -15.98 7.58
N TRP A 53 5.49 -15.83 8.60
CA TRP A 53 6.51 -14.79 8.67
C TRP A 53 7.47 -14.77 7.47
N LEU A 54 7.88 -15.93 6.94
CA LEU A 54 8.80 -15.99 5.82
C LEU A 54 8.12 -15.64 4.48
N TRP A 55 6.78 -15.69 4.43
CA TRP A 55 6.01 -15.35 3.25
C TRP A 55 5.98 -13.85 2.95
N VAL A 56 6.58 -13.03 3.80
CA VAL A 56 6.80 -11.62 3.51
C VAL A 56 7.78 -11.41 2.35
N VAL A 57 8.71 -12.33 2.13
CA VAL A 57 9.71 -12.23 1.03
C VAL A 57 9.02 -12.09 -0.34
N PRO A 58 8.11 -12.98 -0.76
CA PRO A 58 7.34 -12.76 -1.97
C PRO A 58 6.36 -11.57 -1.86
N GLY A 59 5.89 -11.22 -0.66
CA GLY A 59 4.99 -10.09 -0.42
C GLY A 59 5.61 -8.70 -0.68
N VAL A 60 6.94 -8.58 -0.63
CA VAL A 60 7.65 -7.33 -0.99
C VAL A 60 7.63 -7.04 -2.49
N SER A 61 7.30 -8.03 -3.32
CA SER A 61 7.19 -7.81 -4.76
C SER A 61 6.18 -6.70 -5.11
N PRO A 62 6.40 -5.92 -6.19
CA PRO A 62 5.42 -4.96 -6.67
C PRO A 62 4.03 -5.60 -6.86
N PRO A 63 2.97 -5.09 -6.22
CA PRO A 63 1.60 -5.60 -6.37
C PRO A 63 1.15 -5.77 -7.82
N ILE A 64 1.61 -4.88 -8.74
CA ILE A 64 1.23 -4.94 -10.15
C ILE A 64 1.63 -6.27 -10.83
N LEU A 65 2.62 -7.01 -10.31
CA LEU A 65 3.02 -8.31 -10.85
C LEU A 65 1.91 -9.37 -10.71
N PHE A 66 1.07 -9.26 -9.68
CA PHE A 66 -0.09 -10.14 -9.47
C PHE A 66 -1.15 -9.98 -10.55
N ALA A 67 -1.17 -8.85 -11.26
CA ALA A 67 -1.98 -8.64 -12.47
C ALA A 67 -1.20 -8.91 -13.75
N ALA A 68 0.03 -8.40 -13.86
CA ALA A 68 0.80 -8.42 -15.10
C ALA A 68 1.18 -9.83 -15.56
N VAL A 69 1.65 -10.70 -14.65
CA VAL A 69 2.07 -12.06 -15.00
C VAL A 69 0.93 -12.90 -15.58
N PRO A 70 -0.26 -13.01 -14.95
CA PRO A 70 -1.36 -13.78 -15.53
C PRO A 70 -1.87 -13.15 -16.83
N LEU A 71 -1.87 -11.81 -16.97
CA LEU A 71 -2.23 -11.16 -18.24
C LEU A 71 -1.26 -11.51 -19.37
N VAL A 72 0.06 -11.48 -19.11
CA VAL A 72 1.08 -11.90 -20.09
C VAL A 72 0.87 -13.36 -20.49
N LEU A 73 0.63 -14.25 -19.53
CA LEU A 73 0.35 -15.67 -19.80
C LEU A 73 -0.92 -15.85 -20.66
N ALA A 74 -1.97 -15.07 -20.41
CA ALA A 74 -3.18 -15.06 -21.22
C ALA A 74 -2.91 -14.56 -22.65
N ILE A 75 -2.10 -13.51 -22.82
CA ILE A 75 -1.70 -12.99 -24.15
C ILE A 75 -0.86 -14.02 -24.92
N LEU A 76 0.02 -14.75 -24.23
CA LEU A 76 0.85 -15.79 -24.85
C LEU A 76 0.04 -16.91 -25.50
N THR A 77 -1.24 -17.06 -25.16
CA THR A 77 -2.16 -18.00 -25.82
C THR A 77 -2.33 -17.72 -27.31
N VAL A 78 -2.07 -16.48 -27.77
CA VAL A 78 -2.10 -16.11 -29.20
C VAL A 78 -0.97 -16.79 -29.98
N PHE A 79 0.17 -17.04 -29.34
CA PHE A 79 1.39 -17.55 -29.99
C PHE A 79 1.56 -19.07 -29.91
N ILE A 80 0.75 -19.76 -29.10
CA ILE A 80 0.81 -21.22 -28.94
C ILE A 80 -0.31 -21.92 -29.73
N ARG A 81 -0.05 -23.15 -30.20
CA ARG A 81 -1.04 -23.92 -30.98
C ARG A 81 -1.79 -24.96 -30.14
N SER A 82 -1.11 -25.59 -29.19
CA SER A 82 -1.69 -26.57 -28.27
C SER A 82 -1.95 -25.96 -26.89
N TYR A 83 -2.93 -26.50 -26.16
CA TYR A 83 -3.32 -26.10 -24.79
C TYR A 83 -3.81 -24.65 -24.62
N ARG A 84 -4.18 -23.95 -25.70
CA ARG A 84 -4.60 -22.53 -25.66
C ARG A 84 -5.68 -22.26 -24.61
N GLY A 85 -6.76 -23.06 -24.63
CA GLY A 85 -7.86 -22.93 -23.66
C GLY A 85 -7.42 -23.21 -22.22
N ALA A 86 -6.60 -24.25 -22.01
CA ALA A 86 -6.08 -24.56 -20.68
C ALA A 86 -5.21 -23.42 -20.14
N VAL A 87 -4.26 -22.91 -20.92
CA VAL A 87 -3.42 -21.76 -20.54
C VAL A 87 -4.27 -20.54 -20.22
N PHE A 88 -5.23 -20.20 -21.08
CA PHE A 88 -6.10 -19.05 -20.88
C PHE A 88 -6.90 -19.17 -19.57
N LEU A 89 -7.56 -20.32 -19.35
CA LEU A 89 -8.38 -20.55 -18.16
C LEU A 89 -7.52 -20.57 -16.88
N THR A 90 -6.33 -21.17 -16.93
CA THR A 90 -5.40 -21.17 -15.79
C THR A 90 -4.89 -19.75 -15.48
N ALA A 91 -4.54 -18.97 -16.51
CA ALA A 91 -4.11 -17.58 -16.33
C ALA A 91 -5.24 -16.70 -15.79
N LEU A 92 -6.47 -16.87 -16.29
CA LEU A 92 -7.66 -16.19 -15.79
C LEU A 92 -7.94 -16.55 -14.33
N ALA A 93 -7.90 -17.84 -13.98
CA ALA A 93 -8.07 -18.30 -12.60
C ALA A 93 -7.00 -17.68 -11.68
N ALA A 94 -5.74 -17.63 -12.13
CA ALA A 94 -4.67 -17.04 -11.35
C ALA A 94 -4.84 -15.52 -11.17
N PHE A 95 -5.31 -14.81 -12.20
CA PHE A 95 -5.68 -13.40 -12.07
C PHE A 95 -6.78 -13.20 -11.03
N VAL A 96 -7.87 -13.99 -11.10
CA VAL A 96 -9.00 -13.91 -10.15
C VAL A 96 -8.54 -14.18 -8.73
N VAL A 97 -7.75 -15.24 -8.51
CA VAL A 97 -7.19 -15.55 -7.18
C VAL A 97 -6.32 -14.40 -6.67
N SER A 98 -5.52 -13.79 -7.54
CA SER A 98 -4.57 -12.74 -7.17
C SER A 98 -5.20 -11.35 -7.07
N MET A 99 -6.49 -11.17 -7.40
CA MET A 99 -7.16 -9.86 -7.44
C MET A 99 -6.91 -9.00 -6.19
N PRO A 100 -7.04 -9.53 -4.95
CA PRO A 100 -6.78 -8.75 -3.73
C PRO A 100 -5.34 -8.21 -3.65
N SER A 101 -4.39 -8.91 -4.25
CA SER A 101 -2.96 -8.61 -4.19
C SER A 101 -2.45 -7.75 -5.34
N THR A 102 -3.29 -7.43 -6.33
CA THR A 102 -2.89 -6.64 -7.51
C THR A 102 -2.63 -5.17 -7.21
N GLY A 103 -3.29 -4.63 -6.18
CA GLY A 103 -3.34 -3.19 -5.93
C GLY A 103 -4.15 -2.39 -6.97
N LEU A 104 -4.86 -3.05 -7.89
CA LEU A 104 -5.75 -2.39 -8.84
C LEU A 104 -7.02 -1.92 -8.13
N ASN A 105 -7.39 -0.67 -8.40
CA ASN A 105 -8.62 -0.09 -7.96
C ASN A 105 -9.74 -0.40 -8.97
N PHE A 106 -10.46 -1.50 -8.75
CA PHE A 106 -11.55 -1.91 -9.63
C PHE A 106 -12.79 -1.00 -9.53
N SER A 107 -12.90 -0.18 -8.48
CA SER A 107 -14.02 0.75 -8.31
C SER A 107 -14.10 1.79 -9.42
N VAL A 108 -12.97 2.10 -10.09
CA VAL A 108 -12.89 3.02 -11.23
C VAL A 108 -13.86 2.63 -12.34
N LEU A 109 -14.12 1.33 -12.52
CA LEU A 109 -15.06 0.82 -13.53
C LEU A 109 -16.52 1.16 -13.22
N THR A 110 -16.82 1.39 -11.95
CA THR A 110 -18.17 1.71 -11.44
C THR A 110 -18.28 3.12 -10.90
N HIS A 111 -17.20 3.89 -10.94
CA HIS A 111 -17.14 5.20 -10.30
C HIS A 111 -18.13 6.14 -10.97
N ARG A 112 -19.03 6.69 -10.16
CA ARG A 112 -19.98 7.73 -10.56
C ARG A 112 -19.76 8.92 -9.66
N ALA A 113 -19.77 10.11 -10.23
CA ALA A 113 -19.80 11.34 -9.46
C ALA A 113 -20.99 11.27 -8.51
N GLN A 114 -20.73 11.27 -7.20
CA GLN A 114 -21.77 11.28 -6.20
C GLN A 114 -22.39 12.68 -6.13
N ALA A 115 -23.71 12.75 -5.96
CA ALA A 115 -24.38 14.01 -5.71
C ALA A 115 -23.92 14.58 -4.35
N VAL A 116 -23.75 15.89 -4.28
CA VAL A 116 -23.43 16.58 -3.03
C VAL A 116 -24.57 16.37 -2.04
N GLN A 117 -24.27 15.72 -0.92
CA GLN A 117 -25.20 15.54 0.19
C GLN A 117 -24.88 16.56 1.30
N PRO A 118 -25.88 17.09 2.01
CA PRO A 118 -25.65 17.96 3.16
C PRO A 118 -24.94 17.19 4.28
N GLY A 119 -24.00 17.85 4.95
CA GLY A 119 -23.28 17.31 6.10
C GLY A 119 -22.13 18.22 6.51
N LEU A 120 -21.34 17.77 7.48
CA LEU A 120 -20.20 18.54 7.98
C LEU A 120 -18.94 18.17 7.19
N ALA A 121 -18.44 19.12 6.40
CA ALA A 121 -17.24 18.93 5.59
C ALA A 121 -15.97 19.02 6.44
N VAL A 122 -15.02 18.13 6.17
CA VAL A 122 -13.69 18.08 6.80
C VAL A 122 -12.67 17.64 5.77
N SER A 123 -11.52 18.31 5.75
CA SER A 123 -10.37 17.93 4.93
C SER A 123 -9.30 17.26 5.80
N VAL A 124 -8.80 16.11 5.35
CA VAL A 124 -7.77 15.35 6.04
C VAL A 124 -6.63 15.07 5.08
N VAL A 125 -5.41 15.39 5.50
CA VAL A 125 -4.18 15.03 4.80
C VAL A 125 -3.44 13.97 5.59
N GLN A 126 -2.87 12.98 4.93
CA GLN A 126 -1.84 12.13 5.52
C GLN A 126 -0.58 12.13 4.65
N MET A 127 0.59 12.06 5.30
CA MET A 127 1.88 11.96 4.62
C MET A 127 2.96 11.40 5.56
N ASN A 128 3.69 10.38 5.11
CA ASN A 128 4.99 10.05 5.70
C ASN A 128 6.01 11.13 5.28
N THR A 129 6.66 11.76 6.25
CA THR A 129 7.54 12.92 6.03
C THR A 129 8.99 12.58 5.70
N ASP A 130 9.34 11.29 5.58
CA ASP A 130 10.71 10.81 5.32
C ASP A 130 11.71 11.46 6.28
N TYR A 131 11.62 11.06 7.55
CA TYR A 131 12.41 11.59 8.67
C TYR A 131 12.29 13.12 8.84
N TRP A 132 11.07 13.63 8.85
CA TRP A 132 10.76 15.05 9.09
C TRP A 132 11.50 16.01 8.15
N GLY A 133 11.60 15.65 6.87
CA GLY A 133 12.28 16.47 5.85
C GLY A 133 13.79 16.57 6.06
N GLN A 134 14.40 15.63 6.80
CA GLN A 134 15.84 15.59 7.01
C GLN A 134 16.57 15.27 5.70
N LEU A 135 17.55 16.11 5.35
CA LEU A 135 18.46 15.85 4.25
C LEU A 135 19.32 14.60 4.57
N ARG A 136 19.29 13.60 3.67
CA ARG A 136 20.07 12.37 3.82
C ARG A 136 21.31 12.42 2.92
N ASP A 137 22.49 12.40 3.53
CA ASP A 137 23.75 12.30 2.79
C ASP A 137 23.86 10.93 2.10
N GLY A 138 24.31 10.92 0.85
CA GLY A 138 24.66 9.69 0.12
C GLY A 138 23.48 8.88 -0.43
N THR A 139 22.25 9.35 -0.29
CA THR A 139 21.11 8.83 -1.07
C THR A 139 21.06 9.51 -2.43
N LEU A 140 20.64 8.79 -3.47
CA LEU A 140 20.35 9.39 -4.79
C LEU A 140 19.04 10.22 -4.74
N THR A 141 18.55 10.62 -3.59
CA THR A 141 17.26 11.34 -3.47
C THR A 141 17.47 12.83 -3.72
N ASP A 142 16.41 13.52 -4.14
CA ASP A 142 16.38 14.98 -4.12
C ASP A 142 16.73 15.47 -2.70
N PRO A 143 17.50 16.56 -2.56
CA PRO A 143 17.80 17.14 -1.25
C PRO A 143 16.48 17.51 -0.56
N ARG A 144 16.24 16.92 0.62
CA ARG A 144 15.09 17.24 1.46
C ARG A 144 15.36 18.54 2.20
N ASP A 145 14.34 19.38 2.31
CA ASP A 145 14.38 20.62 3.08
C ASP A 145 13.15 20.64 3.99
N ARG A 146 13.38 20.66 5.30
CA ARG A 146 12.31 20.70 6.31
C ARG A 146 11.42 21.92 6.14
N ASP A 147 11.99 23.09 5.84
CA ASP A 147 11.22 24.32 5.74
C ASP A 147 10.37 24.30 4.46
N ALA A 148 10.92 23.75 3.36
CA ALA A 148 10.16 23.49 2.14
C ALA A 148 9.02 22.46 2.35
N MET A 149 9.28 21.40 3.13
CA MET A 149 8.27 20.41 3.50
C MET A 149 7.15 21.04 4.33
N LEU A 150 7.48 21.83 5.35
CA LEU A 150 6.49 22.52 6.18
C LEU A 150 5.67 23.52 5.36
N ALA A 151 6.30 24.26 4.44
CA ALA A 151 5.60 25.14 3.51
C ALA A 151 4.67 24.36 2.55
N TYR A 152 5.11 23.20 2.04
CA TYR A 152 4.29 22.32 1.24
C TYR A 152 3.07 21.82 2.04
N LEU A 153 3.28 21.28 3.24
CA LEU A 153 2.18 20.85 4.12
C LEU A 153 1.20 21.99 4.37
N ARG A 154 1.69 23.19 4.67
CA ARG A 154 0.86 24.37 4.89
C ARG A 154 0.03 24.74 3.67
N SER A 155 0.58 24.57 2.47
CA SER A 155 -0.11 24.87 1.20
C SER A 155 -1.30 23.96 0.91
N LEU A 156 -1.40 22.80 1.57
CA LEU A 156 -2.51 21.86 1.40
C LEU A 156 -3.79 22.31 2.11
N ASP A 157 -3.68 23.22 3.09
CA ASP A 157 -4.79 23.83 3.84
C ASP A 157 -5.85 22.84 4.34
N ALA A 158 -5.41 21.74 4.97
CA ALA A 158 -6.30 20.72 5.53
C ALA A 158 -6.71 21.01 6.98
N ASP A 159 -7.87 20.51 7.41
CA ASP A 159 -8.36 20.65 8.78
C ASP A 159 -7.59 19.78 9.76
N VAL A 160 -7.20 18.58 9.30
CA VAL A 160 -6.41 17.61 10.06
C VAL A 160 -5.26 17.07 9.22
N TYR A 161 -4.06 17.01 9.79
CA TYR A 161 -2.90 16.35 9.20
C TYR A 161 -2.51 15.13 10.04
N LEU A 162 -2.29 13.99 9.38
CA LEU A 162 -1.83 12.74 9.98
C LEU A 162 -0.43 12.45 9.41
N LEU A 163 0.60 12.85 10.14
CA LEU A 163 1.99 12.82 9.69
C LEU A 163 2.75 11.67 10.35
N GLN A 164 3.54 10.95 9.55
CA GLN A 164 4.42 9.87 10.00
C GLN A 164 5.89 10.27 9.82
N GLU A 165 6.77 9.51 10.46
CA GLU A 165 8.21 9.82 10.53
C GLU A 165 8.52 11.22 11.05
N HIS A 166 7.77 11.68 12.05
CA HIS A 166 8.16 12.82 12.89
C HIS A 166 9.34 12.41 13.80
N MET A 167 10.48 12.16 13.16
CA MET A 167 11.69 11.57 13.71
C MET A 167 12.91 12.01 12.90
N GLN A 168 14.09 11.91 13.49
CA GLN A 168 15.35 12.19 12.79
C GLN A 168 16.18 10.92 12.73
N ARG A 169 16.75 10.62 11.56
CA ARG A 169 17.69 9.51 11.43
C ARG A 169 19.05 9.92 11.98
N VAL A 170 19.54 9.13 12.93
CA VAL A 170 20.87 9.27 13.53
C VAL A 170 21.53 7.89 13.49
N GLY A 171 22.40 7.67 12.49
CA GLY A 171 23.00 6.36 12.22
C GLY A 171 21.94 5.29 11.93
N ASP A 172 21.96 4.22 12.74
CA ASP A 172 21.03 3.09 12.64
C ASP A 172 19.73 3.28 13.45
N THR A 173 19.57 4.45 14.10
CA THR A 173 18.41 4.79 14.92
C THR A 173 17.60 5.93 14.31
N ALA A 174 16.33 6.02 14.70
CA ALA A 174 15.46 7.12 14.31
C ALA A 174 14.68 7.66 15.53
N PRO A 175 15.36 8.40 16.44
CA PRO A 175 14.68 9.00 17.58
C PRO A 175 13.54 9.95 17.13
N PRO A 176 12.37 9.89 17.79
CA PRO A 176 11.29 10.85 17.59
C PRO A 176 11.73 12.30 17.79
N VAL A 177 11.16 13.21 16.98
CA VAL A 177 11.27 14.65 17.23
C VAL A 177 10.31 15.01 18.36
N THR A 178 10.84 15.61 19.43
CA THR A 178 10.05 16.03 20.60
C THR A 178 9.83 17.54 20.68
N ASP A 179 10.66 18.31 19.97
CA ASP A 179 10.50 19.75 19.85
C ASP A 179 9.49 20.04 18.73
N LEU A 180 8.41 20.74 19.06
CA LEU A 180 7.33 21.11 18.14
C LEU A 180 7.35 22.62 17.81
N SER A 181 8.46 23.31 18.08
CA SER A 181 8.58 24.76 17.86
C SER A 181 8.41 25.15 16.39
N ASP A 182 8.95 24.35 15.46
CA ASP A 182 8.80 24.55 14.01
C ASP A 182 7.34 24.39 13.56
N VAL A 183 6.64 23.37 14.09
CA VAL A 183 5.21 23.17 13.88
C VAL A 183 4.42 24.34 14.43
N ALA A 184 4.72 24.80 15.65
CA ALA A 184 4.01 25.92 16.29
C ALA A 184 4.21 27.25 15.53
N GLU A 185 5.37 27.44 14.88
CA GLU A 185 5.66 28.59 14.04
C GLU A 185 4.85 28.58 12.74
N VAL A 186 4.78 27.43 12.05
CA VAL A 186 4.13 27.32 10.73
C VAL A 186 2.61 27.09 10.84
N PHE A 187 2.16 26.45 11.91
CA PHE A 187 0.75 26.09 12.17
C PHE A 187 0.26 26.63 13.53
N PRO A 188 0.33 27.95 13.78
CA PRO A 188 0.01 28.53 15.09
C PRO A 188 -1.45 28.31 15.52
N GLU A 189 -2.37 28.07 14.58
CA GLU A 189 -3.78 27.79 14.86
C GLU A 189 -4.10 26.31 15.06
N TYR A 190 -3.11 25.42 14.93
CA TYR A 190 -3.31 23.98 15.05
C TYR A 190 -2.90 23.48 16.44
N GLN A 191 -3.65 22.51 16.94
CA GLN A 191 -3.22 21.69 18.06
C GLN A 191 -2.35 20.55 17.52
N ALA A 192 -1.15 20.40 18.08
CA ALA A 192 -0.21 19.35 17.75
C ALA A 192 -0.22 18.25 18.82
N ILE A 193 -0.51 17.02 18.42
CA ILE A 193 -0.54 15.84 19.29
C ILE A 193 0.46 14.82 18.74
N ALA A 194 1.54 14.59 19.48
CA ALA A 194 2.62 13.69 19.06
C ALA A 194 2.72 12.46 19.98
N ALA A 195 3.04 11.31 19.39
CA ALA A 195 3.37 10.08 20.12
C ALA A 195 4.37 9.25 19.32
N GLY A 196 5.61 9.15 19.79
CA GLY A 196 6.70 8.54 19.03
C GLY A 196 6.87 9.22 17.68
N THR A 197 6.89 8.44 16.59
CA THR A 197 7.10 8.96 15.23
C THR A 197 5.83 9.53 14.58
N LEU A 198 4.73 9.63 15.32
CA LEU A 198 3.42 10.04 14.83
C LEU A 198 3.12 11.46 15.30
N LEU A 199 2.66 12.31 14.38
CA LEU A 199 2.21 13.66 14.67
C LEU A 199 0.86 13.91 14.01
N THR A 200 -0.14 14.26 14.82
CA THR A 200 -1.44 14.72 14.34
C THR A 200 -1.57 16.21 14.58
N LEU A 201 -1.87 16.98 13.53
CA LEU A 201 -2.19 18.41 13.63
C LEU A 201 -3.69 18.60 13.38
N SER A 202 -4.37 19.39 14.18
CA SER A 202 -5.78 19.73 13.98
C SER A 202 -6.06 21.19 14.24
N ARG A 203 -6.65 21.90 13.26
CA ARG A 203 -7.25 23.24 13.51
C ARG A 203 -8.63 23.14 14.16
N LEU A 204 -9.22 21.94 14.15
CA LEU A 204 -10.45 21.64 14.87
C LEU A 204 -10.17 21.32 16.34
N PRO A 205 -11.10 21.56 17.27
CA PRO A 205 -10.89 21.27 18.68
C PRO A 205 -10.63 19.77 18.92
N VAL A 206 -9.52 19.45 19.57
CA VAL A 206 -9.23 18.08 20.03
C VAL A 206 -9.99 17.82 21.33
N SER A 207 -10.72 16.72 21.42
CA SER A 207 -11.42 16.32 22.65
C SER A 207 -10.72 15.22 23.43
N GLU A 208 -10.07 14.28 22.76
CA GLU A 208 -9.38 13.15 23.39
C GLU A 208 -8.27 12.63 22.47
N HIS A 209 -7.24 12.02 23.03
CA HIS A 209 -6.26 11.26 22.28
C HIS A 209 -5.76 10.07 23.08
N ALA A 210 -5.36 9.00 22.38
CA ALA A 210 -4.83 7.79 22.99
C ALA A 210 -3.89 7.06 22.02
N VAL A 211 -2.86 6.42 22.57
CA VAL A 211 -2.05 5.46 21.82
C VAL A 211 -2.78 4.13 21.77
N VAL A 212 -2.93 3.55 20.58
CA VAL A 212 -3.45 2.19 20.43
C VAL A 212 -2.36 1.22 20.89
N ARG A 213 -2.71 0.29 21.78
CA ARG A 213 -1.76 -0.66 22.40
C ARG A 213 -0.59 0.05 23.10
N SER A 214 -0.92 0.90 24.09
CA SER A 214 0.07 1.65 24.88
C SER A 214 0.98 0.77 25.75
N ASP A 215 0.58 -0.48 26.01
CA ASP A 215 1.31 -1.48 26.78
C ASP A 215 2.34 -2.27 25.94
N ASN A 216 2.60 -1.84 24.70
CA ASN A 216 3.47 -2.55 23.78
C ASN A 216 4.90 -2.71 24.33
N PRO A 217 5.36 -3.95 24.63
CA PRO A 217 6.72 -4.19 25.13
C PRO A 217 7.78 -4.15 24.00
N SER A 218 7.40 -3.81 22.77
CA SER A 218 8.30 -3.77 21.62
C SER A 218 9.41 -2.74 21.80
N ILE A 219 10.65 -3.15 21.45
CA ILE A 219 11.84 -2.30 21.42
C ILE A 219 12.42 -2.24 20.00
N LEU A 220 11.57 -2.27 18.96
CA LEU A 220 12.08 -2.03 17.60
C LEU A 220 12.68 -0.63 17.55
N GLN A 221 13.83 -0.51 16.89
CA GLN A 221 14.52 0.78 16.74
C GLN A 221 14.04 1.55 15.51
N LEU A 222 13.40 0.86 14.55
CA LEU A 222 13.01 1.44 13.28
C LEU A 222 11.70 0.85 12.71
N PRO A 223 10.66 1.67 12.62
CA PRO A 223 10.38 2.77 13.55
C PRO A 223 10.26 2.27 15.00
N PRO A 224 10.55 3.11 16.01
CA PRO A 224 10.18 2.82 17.39
C PRO A 224 8.66 2.96 17.61
N PRO A 225 8.09 2.25 18.59
CA PRO A 225 6.68 2.44 18.97
C PRO A 225 6.44 3.84 19.58
N PRO A 226 5.18 4.27 19.68
CA PRO A 226 3.96 3.58 19.23
C PRO A 226 3.71 3.64 17.72
N TYR A 227 2.89 2.72 17.22
CA TYR A 227 2.60 2.57 15.78
C TYR A 227 1.22 3.09 15.35
N ALA A 228 0.39 3.49 16.32
CA ALA A 228 -0.93 4.03 16.08
C ALA A 228 -1.34 5.04 17.16
N LEU A 229 -1.73 6.25 16.72
CA LEU A 229 -2.19 7.35 17.56
C LEU A 229 -3.62 7.72 17.17
N LYS A 230 -4.56 7.53 18.10
CA LYS A 230 -5.95 7.97 17.99
C LYS A 230 -6.06 9.42 18.49
N VAL A 231 -6.69 10.30 17.71
CA VAL A 231 -7.07 11.65 18.12
C VAL A 231 -8.52 11.90 17.71
N ASP A 232 -9.36 12.21 18.69
CA ASP A 232 -10.77 12.57 18.51
C ASP A 232 -10.88 14.09 18.34
N VAL A 233 -11.35 14.51 17.16
CA VAL A 233 -11.54 15.92 16.81
C VAL A 233 -13.03 16.27 16.72
N ARG A 234 -13.39 17.49 17.13
CA ARG A 234 -14.76 18.00 17.12
C ARG A 234 -15.06 18.68 15.79
N VAL A 235 -16.02 18.13 15.06
CA VAL A 235 -16.54 18.66 13.81
C VAL A 235 -17.97 19.10 14.07
N GLY A 236 -18.19 20.41 14.23
CA GLY A 236 -19.48 20.92 14.72
C GLY A 236 -19.88 20.26 16.04
N GLY A 237 -21.03 19.59 16.07
CA GLY A 237 -21.52 18.85 17.25
C GLY A 237 -21.03 17.39 17.36
N ARG A 238 -20.23 16.90 16.42
CA ARG A 238 -19.87 15.48 16.30
C ARG A 238 -18.37 15.24 16.56
N VAL A 239 -18.02 13.99 16.81
CA VAL A 239 -16.63 13.53 16.94
C VAL A 239 -16.24 12.79 15.67
N LEU A 240 -15.10 13.16 15.10
CA LEU A 240 -14.37 12.36 14.12
C LEU A 240 -13.17 11.73 14.82
N SER A 241 -13.12 10.40 14.88
CA SER A 241 -11.94 9.68 15.37
C SER A 241 -10.91 9.52 14.27
N THR A 242 -9.73 10.07 14.45
CA THR A 242 -8.62 9.95 13.51
C THR A 242 -7.57 8.99 14.07
N TYR A 243 -7.09 8.05 13.27
CA TYR A 243 -6.03 7.12 13.65
C TYR A 243 -4.85 7.33 12.70
N ASN A 244 -3.76 7.90 13.22
CA ASN A 244 -2.50 8.10 12.53
C ASN A 244 -1.63 6.85 12.71
N ILE A 245 -1.24 6.21 11.60
CA ILE A 245 -0.59 4.89 11.59
C ILE A 245 0.81 4.98 10.99
N HIS A 246 1.80 4.40 11.66
CA HIS A 246 3.13 4.12 11.11
C HIS A 246 3.56 2.72 11.55
N MET A 247 3.30 1.71 10.74
CA MET A 247 3.60 0.32 11.10
C MET A 247 5.07 -0.02 10.87
N PRO A 248 5.66 -0.96 11.63
CA PRO A 248 7.05 -1.37 11.43
C PRO A 248 7.34 -1.83 10.01
N ILE A 249 8.45 -1.41 9.39
CA ILE A 249 8.90 -2.02 8.13
C ILE A 249 9.05 -3.53 8.28
N GLN A 250 8.75 -4.27 7.22
CA GLN A 250 8.74 -5.74 7.22
C GLN A 250 10.14 -6.37 7.09
N ILE A 251 11.01 -5.72 6.31
CA ILE A 251 12.37 -6.17 6.01
C ILE A 251 13.28 -4.94 6.04
N ILE A 252 14.44 -5.06 6.70
CA ILE A 252 15.56 -4.12 6.57
C ILE A 252 16.45 -4.67 5.45
N ILE A 253 16.36 -4.09 4.26
CA ILE A 253 17.00 -4.61 3.03
C ILE A 253 18.53 -4.54 3.13
N GLU A 254 19.05 -3.63 3.96
CA GLU A 254 20.45 -3.38 4.22
C GLU A 254 21.13 -4.47 5.06
N LYS A 255 20.36 -5.33 5.75
CA LYS A 255 20.92 -6.46 6.52
C LYS A 255 21.45 -7.55 5.58
N ASN A 256 22.31 -8.44 6.08
CA ASN A 256 22.81 -9.59 5.33
C ASN A 256 21.74 -10.72 5.25
N TRP A 257 21.27 -11.03 4.04
CA TRP A 257 20.14 -11.95 3.80
C TRP A 257 20.49 -13.42 4.07
N LEU A 258 21.79 -13.72 4.14
CA LEU A 258 22.32 -15.05 4.43
C LEU A 258 22.52 -15.28 5.94
N SER A 259 22.31 -14.24 6.77
CA SER A 259 22.51 -14.33 8.22
C SER A 259 21.25 -14.80 8.95
N TRP A 260 21.44 -15.49 10.08
CA TRP A 260 20.33 -15.84 10.97
C TRP A 260 19.64 -14.62 11.57
N ASP A 261 20.39 -13.54 11.81
CA ASP A 261 19.86 -12.29 12.35
C ASP A 261 18.80 -11.66 11.44
N PHE A 262 18.97 -11.77 10.13
CA PHE A 262 17.96 -11.33 9.17
C PHE A 262 16.63 -12.08 9.35
N TYR A 263 16.66 -13.41 9.42
CA TYR A 263 15.44 -14.21 9.60
C TYR A 263 14.81 -14.04 10.98
N ASN A 264 15.63 -13.89 12.03
CA ASN A 264 15.17 -13.58 13.38
C ASN A 264 14.45 -12.23 13.41
N GLU A 265 15.00 -11.22 12.73
CA GLU A 265 14.40 -9.89 12.66
C GLU A 265 13.08 -9.90 11.88
N ILE A 266 13.01 -10.61 10.73
CA ILE A 266 11.75 -10.79 9.99
C ILE A 266 10.70 -11.45 10.87
N ARG A 267 11.07 -12.54 11.55
CA ARG A 267 10.13 -13.28 12.42
C ARG A 267 9.62 -12.40 13.56
N ARG A 268 10.50 -11.61 14.17
CA ARG A 268 10.17 -10.67 15.23
C ARG A 268 9.22 -9.57 14.73
N ARG A 269 9.56 -8.91 13.62
CA ARG A 269 8.73 -7.88 12.98
C ARG A 269 7.36 -8.41 12.59
N HIS A 270 7.30 -9.62 12.03
CA HIS A 270 6.04 -10.27 11.70
C HIS A 270 5.14 -10.44 12.93
N SER A 271 5.68 -10.92 14.06
CA SER A 271 4.89 -11.07 15.29
C SER A 271 4.35 -9.73 15.79
N ILE A 272 5.20 -8.70 15.81
CA ILE A 272 4.83 -7.36 16.28
C ILE A 272 3.75 -6.78 15.36
N ARG A 273 3.98 -6.75 14.05
CA ARG A 273 3.02 -6.24 13.07
C ARG A 273 1.67 -6.94 13.17
N LYS A 274 1.66 -8.26 13.31
CA LYS A 274 0.42 -9.04 13.47
C LYS A 274 -0.36 -8.58 14.70
N ASP A 275 0.30 -8.40 15.83
CA ASP A 275 -0.34 -7.95 17.06
C ASP A 275 -0.84 -6.49 16.95
N GLU A 276 -0.06 -5.60 16.33
CA GLU A 276 -0.45 -4.20 16.09
C GLU A 276 -1.68 -4.09 15.19
N PHE A 277 -1.70 -4.80 14.06
CA PHE A 277 -2.85 -4.82 13.18
C PHE A 277 -4.07 -5.43 13.86
N ALA A 278 -3.91 -6.46 14.69
CA ALA A 278 -5.01 -7.05 15.44
C ALA A 278 -5.60 -6.06 16.47
N ALA A 279 -4.73 -5.38 17.23
CA ALA A 279 -5.15 -4.36 18.20
C ALA A 279 -5.86 -3.19 17.53
N LEU A 280 -5.29 -2.67 16.43
CA LEU A 280 -5.90 -1.61 15.63
C LEU A 280 -7.25 -2.03 15.05
N THR A 281 -7.36 -3.24 14.50
CA THR A 281 -8.62 -3.77 13.98
C THR A 281 -9.68 -3.88 15.07
N ALA A 282 -9.31 -4.34 16.27
CA ALA A 282 -10.22 -4.46 17.40
C ALA A 282 -10.69 -3.11 17.94
N GLU A 283 -9.80 -2.10 17.96
CA GLU A 283 -10.13 -0.72 18.32
C GLU A 283 -11.09 -0.09 17.31
N VAL A 284 -10.74 -0.15 16.02
CA VAL A 284 -11.55 0.38 14.91
C VAL A 284 -12.93 -0.26 14.88
N SER A 285 -13.03 -1.58 15.12
CA SER A 285 -14.29 -2.32 15.12
C SER A 285 -15.25 -1.89 16.23
N ARG A 286 -14.71 -1.55 17.41
CA ARG A 286 -15.52 -1.14 18.58
C ARG A 286 -15.97 0.33 18.50
N ASN A 287 -15.21 1.18 17.81
CA ASN A 287 -15.52 2.60 17.68
C ASN A 287 -16.78 2.84 16.81
N GLN A 288 -17.74 3.56 17.39
CA GLN A 288 -19.03 3.89 16.77
C GLN A 288 -19.08 5.29 16.14
N SER A 289 -18.09 6.14 16.39
CA SER A 289 -17.99 7.47 15.78
C SER A 289 -17.57 7.35 14.31
N PRO A 290 -17.91 8.34 13.45
CA PRO A 290 -17.22 8.54 12.18
C PRO A 290 -15.71 8.45 12.40
N LEU A 291 -15.01 7.64 11.61
CA LEU A 291 -13.57 7.47 11.79
C LEU A 291 -12.77 7.34 10.50
N VAL A 292 -11.53 7.81 10.57
CA VAL A 292 -10.50 7.65 9.55
C VAL A 292 -9.29 6.92 10.14
N VAL A 293 -8.73 5.98 9.39
CA VAL A 293 -7.47 5.29 9.73
C VAL A 293 -6.53 5.48 8.57
N ALA A 294 -5.48 6.27 8.77
CA ALA A 294 -4.61 6.65 7.68
C ALA A 294 -3.14 6.79 8.09
N GLY A 295 -2.26 6.61 7.12
CA GLY A 295 -0.82 6.72 7.28
C GLY A 295 -0.07 5.62 6.56
N ASP A 296 1.21 5.45 6.90
CA ASP A 296 2.10 4.45 6.34
C ASP A 296 1.97 3.10 7.06
N PHE A 297 1.34 2.15 6.39
CA PHE A 297 1.15 0.82 6.96
C PHE A 297 2.35 -0.09 6.70
N ASN A 298 3.35 0.34 5.92
CA ASN A 298 4.44 -0.50 5.43
C ASN A 298 3.91 -1.85 4.90
N THR A 299 2.74 -1.83 4.26
CA THR A 299 1.98 -3.00 3.86
C THR A 299 1.39 -2.74 2.49
N SER A 300 1.86 -3.48 1.50
CA SER A 300 1.31 -3.41 0.15
C SER A 300 0.05 -4.26 0.01
N PRO A 301 -0.76 -4.09 -1.05
CA PRO A 301 -1.84 -5.02 -1.38
C PRO A 301 -1.40 -6.50 -1.45
N ALA A 302 -0.15 -6.77 -1.82
CA ALA A 302 0.43 -8.12 -1.84
C ALA A 302 0.82 -8.65 -0.43
N MET A 303 0.53 -7.91 0.63
CA MET A 303 0.81 -8.29 2.01
C MET A 303 -0.51 -8.44 2.77
N GLY A 304 -0.70 -9.59 3.42
CA GLY A 304 -1.95 -9.92 4.09
C GLY A 304 -2.16 -9.29 5.46
N ASP A 305 -1.18 -8.55 5.97
CA ASP A 305 -1.12 -8.05 7.35
C ASP A 305 -2.33 -7.16 7.70
N ASN A 306 -2.79 -6.31 6.77
CA ASN A 306 -3.87 -5.36 7.00
C ASN A 306 -5.27 -5.88 6.59
N ARG A 307 -5.41 -7.13 6.15
CA ARG A 307 -6.68 -7.68 5.64
C ARG A 307 -7.81 -7.65 6.67
N GLY A 308 -7.49 -7.87 7.95
CA GLY A 308 -8.46 -7.78 9.04
C GLY A 308 -9.06 -6.37 9.17
N LEU A 309 -8.22 -5.35 9.04
CA LEU A 309 -8.63 -3.95 9.08
C LEU A 309 -9.44 -3.56 7.84
N LEU A 310 -9.02 -4.01 6.65
CA LEU A 310 -9.76 -3.82 5.40
C LEU A 310 -11.14 -4.51 5.40
N ALA A 311 -11.33 -5.57 6.20
CA ALA A 311 -12.62 -6.23 6.31
C ALA A 311 -13.66 -5.45 7.13
N VAL A 312 -13.22 -4.48 7.94
CA VAL A 312 -14.08 -3.67 8.81
C VAL A 312 -14.12 -2.20 8.43
N SER A 313 -13.46 -1.81 7.34
CA SER A 313 -13.35 -0.44 6.86
C SER A 313 -13.48 -0.39 5.34
N GLN A 314 -13.63 0.81 4.78
CA GLN A 314 -13.64 1.03 3.34
C GLN A 314 -12.42 1.87 2.94
N ASP A 315 -11.79 1.50 1.84
CA ASP A 315 -10.64 2.24 1.31
C ASP A 315 -11.10 3.48 0.54
N ALA A 316 -10.65 4.67 0.97
CA ALA A 316 -11.01 5.94 0.34
C ALA A 316 -10.52 6.04 -1.12
N ALA A 317 -9.48 5.28 -1.50
CA ALA A 317 -9.04 5.22 -2.89
C ALA A 317 -10.14 4.67 -3.83
N ALA A 318 -11.10 3.90 -3.30
CA ALA A 318 -12.26 3.41 -4.06
C ALA A 318 -13.21 4.53 -4.52
N PHE A 319 -13.04 5.75 -4.00
CA PHE A 319 -13.79 6.94 -4.40
C PHE A 319 -13.01 7.84 -5.35
N SER A 320 -11.92 7.33 -5.93
CA SER A 320 -11.09 8.03 -6.92
C SER A 320 -11.17 7.39 -8.31
N SER A 321 -10.71 8.12 -9.32
CA SER A 321 -10.49 7.61 -10.68
C SER A 321 -9.12 6.95 -10.88
N ILE A 322 -8.32 6.83 -9.82
CA ILE A 322 -6.95 6.31 -9.88
C ILE A 322 -6.99 4.78 -9.98
N VAL A 323 -6.57 4.23 -11.12
CA VAL A 323 -6.57 2.77 -11.39
C VAL A 323 -5.56 2.02 -10.53
N TYR A 324 -4.40 2.62 -10.26
CA TYR A 324 -3.33 2.00 -9.49
C TYR A 324 -2.78 3.01 -8.47
N PRO A 325 -3.36 3.09 -7.25
CA PRO A 325 -3.04 4.10 -6.26
C PRO A 325 -1.73 3.82 -5.51
N ALA A 326 -0.62 3.61 -6.24
CA ALA A 326 0.71 3.47 -5.67
C ALA A 326 1.19 4.80 -5.05
N THR A 327 1.77 4.71 -3.86
CA THR A 327 2.12 5.87 -3.03
C THR A 327 3.61 5.98 -2.75
N TRP A 328 4.38 4.90 -2.86
CA TRP A 328 5.77 4.88 -2.44
C TRP A 328 6.75 4.66 -3.60
N ARG A 329 7.86 5.41 -3.58
CA ARG A 329 9.01 5.28 -4.49
C ARG A 329 10.18 4.71 -3.71
N VAL A 330 10.69 3.55 -4.12
CA VAL A 330 11.93 3.00 -3.54
C VAL A 330 13.05 4.04 -3.69
N GLY A 331 13.52 4.58 -2.57
CA GLY A 331 14.56 5.59 -2.51
C GLY A 331 14.24 6.87 -3.30
N GLY A 332 12.96 7.24 -3.44
CA GLY A 332 12.51 8.47 -4.11
C GLY A 332 12.63 8.50 -5.64
N GLN A 333 13.45 7.63 -6.25
CA GLN A 333 13.78 7.68 -7.68
C GLN A 333 13.10 6.63 -8.55
N LEU A 334 12.80 5.44 -8.00
CA LEU A 334 12.18 4.38 -8.79
C LEU A 334 10.71 4.66 -9.06
N PRO A 335 10.13 4.06 -10.12
CA PRO A 335 8.71 4.19 -10.39
C PRO A 335 7.86 3.81 -9.18
N LYS A 336 6.73 4.50 -9.02
CA LYS A 336 5.74 4.22 -7.98
C LYS A 336 5.09 2.87 -8.26
N LEU A 337 5.61 1.83 -7.61
CA LEU A 337 5.16 0.46 -7.80
C LEU A 337 4.58 -0.16 -6.53
N TRP A 338 4.60 0.55 -5.40
CA TRP A 338 4.05 0.08 -4.13
C TRP A 338 3.07 1.08 -3.57
N ARG A 339 2.05 0.56 -2.92
CA ARG A 339 1.12 1.33 -2.09
C ARG A 339 1.35 0.91 -0.65
N ASN A 340 2.01 1.75 0.13
CA ASN A 340 2.20 1.50 1.57
C ASN A 340 1.27 2.37 2.41
N ASP A 341 0.80 3.49 1.83
CA ASP A 341 -0.03 4.46 2.50
C ASP A 341 -1.51 4.20 2.20
N TRP A 342 -2.28 4.05 3.27
CA TRP A 342 -3.69 3.75 3.22
C TRP A 342 -4.48 4.89 3.85
N PHE A 343 -5.70 5.07 3.34
CA PHE A 343 -6.68 5.97 3.92
C PHE A 343 -8.00 5.20 3.99
N LEU A 344 -8.34 4.73 5.17
CA LEU A 344 -9.50 3.90 5.42
C LEU A 344 -10.54 4.73 6.16
N ILE A 345 -11.80 4.56 5.79
CA ILE A 345 -12.95 5.22 6.40
C ILE A 345 -13.93 4.19 6.95
N ARG A 346 -14.72 4.59 7.95
CA ARG A 346 -15.78 3.75 8.50
C ARG A 346 -16.89 4.63 9.11
N ASN A 347 -18.07 4.02 9.26
CA ASN A 347 -19.28 4.62 9.80
C ASN A 347 -19.74 5.79 8.90
N ASP A 348 -20.40 6.81 9.46
CA ASP A 348 -21.09 7.88 8.73
C ASP A 348 -20.15 8.90 8.04
N ILE A 349 -19.25 8.39 7.19
CA ILE A 349 -18.30 9.16 6.39
C ILE A 349 -18.56 8.91 4.92
N ARG A 350 -18.70 10.01 4.18
CA ARG A 350 -18.65 10.03 2.72
C ARG A 350 -17.32 10.64 2.28
N VAL A 351 -16.72 10.08 1.23
CA VAL A 351 -15.54 10.67 0.56
C VAL A 351 -16.02 11.56 -0.59
N ASP A 352 -15.79 12.86 -0.46
CA ASP A 352 -16.07 13.84 -1.51
C ASP A 352 -14.98 13.90 -2.57
N ARG A 353 -13.73 13.77 -2.10
CA ARG A 353 -12.54 13.97 -2.91
C ARG A 353 -11.43 13.09 -2.36
N PHE A 354 -10.73 12.40 -3.24
CA PHE A 354 -9.51 11.67 -2.92
C PHE A 354 -8.45 12.01 -3.95
N GLU A 355 -7.32 12.53 -3.49
CA GLU A 355 -6.19 12.90 -4.34
C GLU A 355 -4.89 12.35 -3.80
N GLN A 356 -4.03 11.89 -4.71
CA GLN A 356 -2.64 11.59 -4.44
C GLN A 356 -1.78 12.72 -4.99
N LEU A 357 -1.09 13.42 -4.10
CA LEU A 357 -0.34 14.63 -4.41
C LEU A 357 1.17 14.32 -4.39
N ASP A 358 1.89 14.81 -5.39
CA ASP A 358 3.34 14.75 -5.41
C ASP A 358 3.90 15.67 -4.32
N PRO A 359 4.73 15.17 -3.39
CA PRO A 359 5.30 15.98 -2.32
C PRO A 359 6.35 16.98 -2.81
N GLN A 360 6.60 17.09 -4.12
CA GLN A 360 7.53 18.03 -4.73
C GLN A 360 8.96 17.89 -4.20
N GLY A 361 9.40 16.65 -4.01
CA GLY A 361 10.72 16.35 -3.46
C GLY A 361 10.79 16.39 -1.93
N ASN A 362 9.69 16.62 -1.21
CA ASN A 362 9.67 16.64 0.27
C ASN A 362 9.44 15.28 0.95
N SER A 363 8.97 14.26 0.21
CA SER A 363 8.87 12.88 0.68
C SER A 363 9.03 11.88 -0.48
N ASP A 364 9.36 10.61 -0.19
CA ASP A 364 9.34 9.49 -1.15
C ASP A 364 7.97 8.79 -1.16
N HIS A 365 7.10 9.19 -0.22
CA HIS A 365 5.68 8.90 -0.18
C HIS A 365 4.86 10.05 -0.80
N LEU A 366 3.80 9.70 -1.52
CA LEU A 366 2.79 10.67 -1.93
C LEU A 366 1.95 11.09 -0.73
N ALA A 367 1.64 12.38 -0.63
CA ALA A 367 0.59 12.83 0.27
C ALA A 367 -0.77 12.37 -0.25
N GLN A 368 -1.68 12.02 0.64
CA GLN A 368 -3.09 11.79 0.30
C GLN A 368 -3.93 12.90 0.91
N PHE A 369 -4.63 13.64 0.06
CA PHE A 369 -5.64 14.63 0.46
C PHE A 369 -7.02 14.02 0.31
N VAL A 370 -7.82 14.04 1.37
CA VAL A 370 -9.16 13.49 1.37
C VAL A 370 -10.15 14.50 1.91
N GLY A 371 -11.10 14.91 1.07
CA GLY A 371 -12.27 15.67 1.48
C GLY A 371 -13.37 14.72 1.92
N LEU A 372 -13.90 14.94 3.13
CA LEU A 372 -14.90 14.09 3.77
C LEU A 372 -16.14 14.90 4.12
N THR A 373 -17.29 14.23 4.11
CA THR A 373 -18.53 14.73 4.71
C THR A 373 -18.97 13.75 5.79
N LEU A 374 -19.19 14.25 7.01
CA LEU A 374 -19.84 13.49 8.08
C LEU A 374 -21.36 13.56 7.88
N THR A 375 -22.03 12.42 7.69
CA THR A 375 -23.45 12.33 7.35
C THR A 375 -24.32 12.02 8.57
N ASP A 376 -25.51 12.62 8.68
CA ASP A 376 -26.39 12.47 9.86
C ASP A 376 -27.20 11.15 9.90
N GLN A 377 -26.85 10.19 9.04
CA GLN A 377 -27.49 8.86 8.95
C GLN A 377 -26.42 7.80 8.64
N PRO A 378 -26.54 6.59 9.22
CA PRO A 378 -25.88 5.42 8.68
C PRO A 378 -26.48 5.16 7.30
N GLU A 379 -25.65 5.18 6.26
CA GLU A 379 -26.06 4.60 4.97
C GLU A 379 -26.40 3.12 5.23
N ASP A 380 -27.68 2.77 5.10
CA ASP A 380 -28.09 1.42 4.75
C ASP A 380 -27.37 1.07 3.44
N ALA A 381 -26.16 0.54 3.56
CA ALA A 381 -25.40 0.08 2.42
C ALA A 381 -26.28 -0.95 1.68
N PRO A 382 -26.45 -0.85 0.34
CA PRO A 382 -27.15 -1.89 -0.39
C PRO A 382 -26.40 -3.20 -0.15
N ALA A 383 -27.13 -4.20 0.36
CA ALA A 383 -26.63 -5.55 0.52
C ALA A 383 -25.93 -5.98 -0.78
N ARG A 384 -24.63 -6.28 -0.69
CA ARG A 384 -23.87 -6.92 -1.76
C ARG A 384 -24.02 -8.42 -1.68
#